data_AF-A0A9Q4MU83-F1
#
_entry.id   AF-A0A9Q4MU83-F1
#
_cell.length_a   1.000
_cell.length_b   1.000
_cell.length_c   1.000
_cell.angle_alpha   90.00
_cell.angle_beta   90.00
_cell.angle_gamma   90.00
#
_symmetry.space_group_name_H-M   'P 1'
#
loop_
_entity.id
_entity.type
_entity.pdbx_description
1 polymer ?
#
loop_
_entity_poly.entity_id
_entity_poly.type
_entity_poly.pdbx_seq_one_letter_code
_entity_poly.pdbx_strand_id
1 'polypeptide(L)'
;MCLLLSVFTGCSNDKEDLPPAPVSYTALIYMIADNSMDSDVDYSISQLKAGARHSAGTAVVYVDRLNEAPRLFKITQAGEEVPLKSYAEDNSANIETLVEVIEETKKLVPSEKFGLVLWSHSMGWLPNGYSSGLRMTRGKAEQDFPRTRYIGPDFHPGDVPTSDNMIEVDELAESLPDHVAEYIWFDVCLMGCVEGLYAVRNKCNYLIASPTEVLAEADYDASGIPYAKVLPYMFGGAEELKQACRAYYNHYNGMKYDVLRSATITLVDAKQLDGLYDVVHGIL
;
A
#
# COMPACT_ATOMS: atom_id res chain seq x y z
N MET A 1 80.07 13.07 4.94
CA MET A 1 79.04 13.09 3.87
C MET A 1 78.15 11.87 4.08
N CYS A 2 77.15 11.98 4.94
CA CYS A 2 76.17 10.91 5.20
C CYS A 2 75.01 11.11 4.23
N LEU A 3 74.82 10.17 3.29
CA LEU A 3 73.65 10.14 2.43
C LEU A 3 72.49 9.46 3.17
N LEU A 4 71.41 10.20 3.38
CA LEU A 4 70.09 9.69 3.72
C LEU A 4 69.54 8.87 2.55
N LEU A 5 69.17 7.61 2.79
CA LEU A 5 68.36 6.80 1.88
C LEU A 5 66.92 6.80 2.41
N SER A 6 66.06 7.57 1.73
CA SER A 6 64.61 7.60 1.94
C SER A 6 63.98 6.35 1.33
N VAL A 7 63.33 5.53 2.16
CA VAL A 7 62.47 4.42 1.72
C VAL A 7 61.08 4.99 1.45
N PHE A 8 60.66 5.02 0.19
CA PHE A 8 59.25 5.25 -0.17
C PHE A 8 58.48 3.94 -0.02
N THR A 9 57.69 3.80 1.04
CA THR A 9 56.61 2.81 1.13
C THR A 9 55.41 3.36 0.37
N GLY A 10 55.18 2.85 -0.85
CA GLY A 10 53.92 3.03 -1.55
C GLY A 10 52.89 2.05 -1.00
N CYS A 11 51.88 2.55 -0.28
CA CYS A 11 50.68 1.78 0.01
C CYS A 11 49.77 1.84 -1.22
N SER A 12 49.66 0.74 -1.98
CA SER A 12 48.52 0.56 -2.87
C SER A 12 47.29 0.35 -1.99
N ASN A 13 46.35 1.29 -2.08
CA ASN A 13 45.06 1.16 -1.41
C ASN A 13 44.17 0.35 -2.34
N ASP A 14 44.41 -0.96 -2.42
CA ASP A 14 43.55 -1.92 -3.10
C ASP A 14 42.30 -2.09 -2.23
N LYS A 15 41.37 -1.13 -2.34
CA LYS A 15 40.00 -1.35 -1.91
C LYS A 15 39.40 -2.33 -2.91
N GLU A 16 39.35 -3.60 -2.53
CA GLU A 16 38.43 -4.55 -3.16
C GLU A 16 37.04 -3.90 -3.14
N ASP A 17 36.50 -3.61 -4.32
CA ASP A 17 35.11 -3.18 -4.49
C ASP A 17 34.22 -4.34 -4.04
N LEU A 18 33.93 -4.38 -2.75
CA LEU A 18 32.88 -5.22 -2.19
C LEU A 18 31.59 -4.94 -2.97
N PRO A 19 30.84 -5.98 -3.40
CA PRO A 19 29.55 -5.75 -4.05
C PRO A 19 28.69 -4.87 -3.14
N PRO A 20 27.92 -3.92 -3.71
CA PRO A 20 27.07 -3.06 -2.90
C PRO A 20 26.20 -3.93 -2.00
N ALA A 21 26.11 -3.55 -0.71
CA ALA A 21 25.25 -4.25 0.22
C ALA A 21 23.84 -4.35 -0.37
N PRO A 22 23.13 -5.48 -0.19
CA PRO A 22 21.75 -5.60 -0.65
C PRO A 22 20.93 -4.43 -0.07
N VAL A 23 20.28 -3.67 -0.94
CA VAL A 23 19.41 -2.56 -0.54
C VAL A 23 18.31 -3.11 0.36
N SER A 24 18.22 -2.64 1.59
CA SER A 24 17.18 -3.06 2.52
C SER A 24 15.85 -2.40 2.14
N TYR A 25 14.78 -3.19 2.05
CA TYR A 25 13.47 -2.72 1.61
C TYR A 25 12.37 -3.27 2.54
N THR A 26 11.59 -2.37 3.14
CA THR A 26 10.37 -2.69 3.88
C THR A 26 9.11 -2.28 3.11
N ALA A 27 8.12 -3.16 3.04
CA ALA A 27 6.77 -2.84 2.56
C ALA A 27 5.79 -2.93 3.73
N LEU A 28 5.10 -1.84 4.03
CA LEU A 28 3.99 -1.81 4.99
C LEU A 28 2.69 -2.12 4.26
N ILE A 29 1.99 -3.16 4.70
CA ILE A 29 0.63 -3.48 4.33
C ILE A 29 -0.27 -3.00 5.47
N TYR A 30 -1.01 -1.93 5.22
CA TYR A 30 -1.90 -1.30 6.17
C TYR A 30 -3.34 -1.76 5.90
N MET A 31 -3.83 -2.69 6.72
CA MET A 31 -5.13 -3.33 6.56
C MET A 31 -6.16 -2.70 7.49
N ILE A 32 -7.04 -1.88 6.90
CA ILE A 32 -8.21 -1.31 7.57
C ILE A 32 -9.32 -2.36 7.42
N ALA A 33 -9.37 -3.32 8.34
CA ALA A 33 -10.19 -4.52 8.20
C ALA A 33 -11.32 -4.62 9.22
N ASP A 34 -11.50 -3.62 10.09
CA ASP A 34 -12.71 -3.49 10.92
C ASP A 34 -13.90 -3.03 10.07
N ASN A 35 -14.28 -3.89 9.12
CA ASN A 35 -15.42 -3.73 8.24
C ASN A 35 -15.78 -5.08 7.61
N SER A 36 -16.61 -5.05 6.57
CA SER A 36 -17.06 -6.25 5.85
C SER A 36 -15.94 -7.07 5.17
N MET A 37 -14.70 -6.56 5.06
CA MET A 37 -13.57 -7.34 4.50
C MET A 37 -12.80 -8.15 5.57
N ASP A 38 -13.17 -8.11 6.85
CA ASP A 38 -12.49 -8.86 7.91
C ASP A 38 -12.30 -10.36 7.59
N SER A 39 -13.28 -10.97 6.88
CA SER A 39 -13.23 -12.37 6.45
C SER A 39 -12.03 -12.72 5.57
N ASP A 40 -11.47 -11.74 4.87
CA ASP A 40 -10.42 -11.93 3.87
C ASP A 40 -9.01 -11.68 4.44
N VAL A 41 -8.94 -11.24 5.71
CA VAL A 41 -7.68 -10.95 6.41
C VAL A 41 -6.78 -12.17 6.50
N ASP A 42 -7.32 -13.31 6.94
CA ASP A 42 -6.54 -14.54 7.14
C ASP A 42 -5.99 -15.08 5.80
N TYR A 43 -6.80 -14.98 4.74
CA TYR A 43 -6.36 -15.30 3.38
C TYR A 43 -5.20 -14.37 2.95
N SER A 44 -5.37 -13.07 3.09
CA SER A 44 -4.36 -12.08 2.69
C SER A 44 -3.04 -12.26 3.44
N ILE A 45 -3.09 -12.49 4.76
CA ILE A 45 -1.91 -12.80 5.58
C ILE A 45 -1.27 -14.12 5.14
N SER A 46 -2.05 -15.14 4.78
CA SER A 46 -1.49 -16.41 4.27
C SER A 46 -0.75 -16.23 2.95
N GLN A 47 -1.27 -15.38 2.05
CA GLN A 47 -0.64 -15.04 0.78
C GLN A 47 0.65 -14.24 1.01
N LEU A 48 0.65 -13.30 1.95
CA LEU A 48 1.86 -12.56 2.36
C LEU A 48 2.94 -13.49 2.92
N LYS A 49 2.57 -14.45 3.79
CA LYS A 49 3.49 -15.48 4.30
C LYS A 49 4.09 -16.33 3.18
N ALA A 50 3.29 -16.72 2.20
CA ALA A 50 3.77 -17.47 1.04
C ALA A 50 4.73 -16.64 0.17
N GLY A 51 4.38 -15.38 -0.12
CA GLY A 51 5.20 -14.46 -0.90
C GLY A 51 6.51 -14.08 -0.22
N ALA A 52 6.49 -13.93 1.11
CA ALA A 52 7.67 -13.56 1.90
C ALA A 52 8.80 -14.58 1.78
N ARG A 53 8.48 -15.87 1.60
CA ARG A 53 9.46 -16.95 1.35
C ARG A 53 10.27 -16.78 0.07
N HIS A 54 9.79 -15.95 -0.84
CA HIS A 54 10.40 -15.69 -2.14
C HIS A 54 10.81 -14.22 -2.31
N SER A 55 10.82 -13.45 -1.21
CA SER A 55 11.05 -12.01 -1.24
C SER A 55 12.39 -11.63 -0.62
N ALA A 56 13.08 -10.68 -1.26
CA ALA A 56 14.33 -10.12 -0.74
C ALA A 56 14.11 -9.07 0.36
N GLY A 57 12.97 -8.39 0.35
CA GLY A 57 12.59 -7.40 1.37
C GLY A 57 11.73 -7.96 2.50
N THR A 58 11.33 -7.08 3.41
CA THR A 58 10.52 -7.41 4.59
C THR A 58 9.10 -6.88 4.43
N ALA A 59 8.10 -7.74 4.56
CA ALA A 59 6.71 -7.33 4.70
C ALA A 59 6.40 -7.04 6.18
N VAL A 60 5.80 -5.89 6.44
CA VAL A 60 5.25 -5.50 7.74
C VAL A 60 3.75 -5.31 7.55
N VAL A 61 2.95 -5.84 8.47
CA VAL A 61 1.50 -5.79 8.43
C VAL A 61 1.01 -5.06 9.66
N TYR A 62 0.29 -3.97 9.44
CA TYR A 62 -0.65 -3.43 10.41
C TYR A 62 -2.02 -3.97 10.04
N VAL A 63 -2.74 -4.50 11.01
CA VAL A 63 -4.11 -4.99 10.82
C VAL A 63 -4.95 -4.61 12.02
N ASP A 64 -6.12 -4.07 11.70
CA ASP A 64 -7.21 -3.79 12.62
C ASP A 64 -8.43 -4.59 12.16
N ARG A 65 -8.97 -5.46 13.02
CA ARG A 65 -9.98 -6.47 12.68
C ARG A 65 -11.26 -6.22 13.44
N LEU A 66 -12.35 -6.80 12.94
CA LEU A 66 -13.64 -6.75 13.60
C LEU A 66 -13.59 -7.39 15.01
N ASN A 67 -13.73 -6.57 16.06
CA ASN A 67 -13.67 -6.96 17.47
C ASN A 67 -12.30 -7.52 17.95
N GLU A 68 -11.19 -7.20 17.29
CA GLU A 68 -9.86 -7.51 17.81
C GLU A 68 -8.99 -6.26 17.81
N ALA A 69 -8.26 -6.04 18.90
CA ALA A 69 -7.37 -4.90 19.01
C ALA A 69 -6.30 -4.89 17.88
N PRO A 70 -5.99 -3.73 17.29
CA PRO A 70 -5.02 -3.65 16.21
C PRO A 70 -3.64 -4.14 16.60
N ARG A 71 -2.88 -4.62 15.60
CA ARG A 71 -1.52 -5.13 15.79
C ARG A 71 -0.61 -4.85 14.61
N LEU A 72 0.67 -4.64 14.91
CA LEU A 72 1.76 -4.49 13.95
C LEU A 72 2.73 -5.66 14.11
N PHE A 73 3.05 -6.33 13.01
CA PHE A 73 4.00 -7.44 13.00
C PHE A 73 4.75 -7.51 11.68
N LYS A 74 5.96 -8.08 11.68
CA LYS A 74 6.69 -8.40 10.44
C LYS A 74 6.53 -9.86 10.08
N ILE A 75 6.62 -10.16 8.79
CA ILE A 75 6.66 -11.52 8.27
C ILE A 75 8.09 -11.84 7.86
N THR A 76 8.68 -12.87 8.45
CA THR A 76 10.05 -13.32 8.11
C THR A 76 10.07 -14.04 6.76
N GLN A 77 11.26 -14.22 6.19
CA GLN A 77 11.43 -15.07 5.00
C GLN A 77 11.06 -16.55 5.25
N ALA A 78 10.93 -16.98 6.51
CA ALA A 78 10.39 -18.30 6.84
C ALA A 78 8.84 -18.32 6.87
N GLY A 79 8.18 -17.18 6.61
CA GLY A 79 6.73 -17.02 6.69
C GLY A 79 6.18 -16.95 8.12
N GLU A 80 7.04 -16.62 9.09
CA GLU A 80 6.66 -16.51 10.51
C GLU A 80 6.28 -15.06 10.85
N GLU A 81 5.27 -14.90 11.69
CA GLU A 81 4.90 -13.59 12.24
C GLU A 81 5.77 -13.28 13.46
N VAL A 82 6.43 -12.12 13.43
CA VAL A 82 7.14 -11.57 14.58
C VAL A 82 6.42 -10.31 15.03
N PRO A 83 5.74 -10.35 16.20
CA PRO A 83 5.05 -9.19 16.75
C PRO A 83 6.00 -8.00 16.93
N LEU A 84 5.55 -6.81 16.56
CA LEU A 84 6.30 -5.56 16.72
C LEU A 84 5.61 -4.63 17.74
N LYS A 85 4.28 -4.47 17.65
CA LYS A 85 3.48 -3.66 18.56
C LYS A 85 2.03 -4.19 18.61
N SER A 86 1.39 -4.02 19.76
CA SER A 86 -0.06 -4.18 19.94
C SER A 86 -0.63 -2.82 20.32
N TYR A 87 -1.84 -2.53 19.86
CA TYR A 87 -2.52 -1.26 20.08
C TYR A 87 -3.72 -1.49 21.01
N ALA A 88 -4.24 -0.42 21.59
CA ALA A 88 -5.61 -0.43 22.06
C ALA A 88 -6.54 -0.32 20.85
N GLU A 89 -7.84 -0.60 21.03
CA GLU A 89 -8.84 -0.28 20.00
C GLU A 89 -8.73 1.18 19.60
N ASP A 90 -8.62 1.43 18.30
CA ASP A 90 -8.44 2.75 17.72
C ASP A 90 -8.97 2.73 16.28
N ASN A 91 -9.30 3.89 15.74
CA ASN A 91 -9.79 4.02 14.39
C ASN A 91 -8.63 3.83 13.38
N SER A 92 -8.59 2.69 12.71
CA SER A 92 -7.63 2.43 11.64
C SER A 92 -7.89 3.23 10.36
N ALA A 93 -9.07 3.82 10.25
CA ALA A 93 -9.42 4.76 9.19
C ALA A 93 -9.18 6.23 9.56
N ASN A 94 -8.42 6.49 10.63
CA ASN A 94 -7.97 7.84 10.97
C ASN A 94 -6.60 8.15 10.36
N ILE A 95 -6.43 9.34 9.80
CA ILE A 95 -5.19 9.74 9.11
C ILE A 95 -3.99 9.82 10.07
N GLU A 96 -4.18 10.26 11.31
CA GLU A 96 -3.10 10.28 12.30
C GLU A 96 -2.64 8.86 12.65
N THR A 97 -3.54 7.89 12.73
CA THR A 97 -3.22 6.48 12.99
C THR A 97 -2.34 5.92 11.86
N LEU A 98 -2.69 6.20 10.60
CA LEU A 98 -1.87 5.79 9.45
C LEU A 98 -0.47 6.43 9.50
N VAL A 99 -0.38 7.73 9.78
CA VAL A 99 0.90 8.44 9.90
C VAL A 99 1.75 7.85 11.02
N GLU A 100 1.18 7.63 12.21
CA GLU A 100 1.87 7.00 13.34
C GLU A 100 2.42 5.63 12.94
N VAL A 101 1.59 4.76 12.37
CA VAL A 101 1.99 3.40 12.00
C VAL A 101 3.10 3.38 10.95
N ILE A 102 3.09 4.33 10.00
CA ILE A 102 4.20 4.50 9.03
C ILE A 102 5.50 4.86 9.76
N GLU A 103 5.46 5.83 10.66
CA GLU A 103 6.64 6.27 11.42
C GLU A 103 7.18 5.15 12.32
N GLU A 104 6.29 4.44 13.00
CA GLU A 104 6.64 3.31 13.85
C GLU A 104 7.25 2.17 13.04
N THR A 105 6.69 1.86 11.87
CA THR A 105 7.25 0.84 10.98
C THR A 105 8.66 1.20 10.55
N LYS A 106 8.90 2.45 10.15
CA LYS A 106 10.24 2.94 9.76
C LYS A 106 11.24 2.89 10.92
N LYS A 107 10.78 3.10 12.15
CA LYS A 107 11.60 3.03 13.36
C LYS A 107 11.91 1.57 13.79
N LEU A 108 10.92 0.69 13.73
CA LEU A 108 11.01 -0.69 14.19
C LEU A 108 11.66 -1.62 13.16
N VAL A 109 11.50 -1.31 11.87
CA VAL A 109 12.10 -2.05 10.74
C VAL A 109 12.79 -1.08 9.76
N PRO A 110 13.92 -0.47 10.17
CA PRO A 110 14.66 0.48 9.33
C PRO A 110 15.09 -0.15 8.01
N SER A 111 14.89 0.59 6.92
CA SER A 111 15.24 0.17 5.56
C SER A 111 15.61 1.39 4.71
N GLU A 112 16.39 1.16 3.66
CA GLU A 112 16.75 2.21 2.69
C GLU A 112 15.57 2.60 1.80
N LYS A 113 14.68 1.63 1.53
CA LYS A 113 13.48 1.80 0.70
C LYS A 113 12.24 1.40 1.46
N PHE A 114 11.17 2.14 1.25
CA PHE A 114 9.88 1.94 1.92
C PHE A 114 8.75 1.89 0.89
N GLY A 115 7.87 0.90 1.00
CA GLY A 115 6.67 0.76 0.17
C GLY A 115 5.44 0.77 1.06
N LEU A 116 4.34 1.30 0.56
CA LEU A 116 3.07 1.36 1.28
C LEU A 116 1.98 0.69 0.46
N VAL A 117 1.19 -0.17 1.11
CA VAL A 117 -0.04 -0.75 0.57
C VAL A 117 -1.18 -0.36 1.49
N LEU A 118 -2.24 0.20 0.91
CA LEU A 118 -3.49 0.49 1.62
C LEU A 118 -4.51 -0.56 1.19
N TRP A 119 -4.95 -1.38 2.14
CA TRP A 119 -5.85 -2.52 1.91
C TRP A 119 -7.17 -2.28 2.63
N SER A 120 -8.27 -2.20 1.87
CA SER A 120 -9.66 -2.09 2.35
C SER A 120 -10.66 -1.85 1.19
N HIS A 121 -11.85 -1.36 1.51
CA HIS A 121 -12.76 -0.74 0.55
C HIS A 121 -12.31 0.67 0.13
N SER A 122 -12.74 1.12 -1.04
CA SER A 122 -12.65 2.54 -1.42
C SER A 122 -13.68 2.92 -2.47
N MET A 123 -13.89 4.22 -2.64
CA MET A 123 -14.73 4.78 -3.70
C MET A 123 -14.03 5.88 -4.53
N GLY A 124 -12.70 5.83 -4.63
CA GLY A 124 -11.92 6.77 -5.43
C GLY A 124 -11.84 8.18 -4.82
N TRP A 125 -11.75 9.20 -5.68
CA TRP A 125 -11.51 10.63 -5.34
C TRP A 125 -12.71 11.42 -4.84
N LEU A 126 -13.86 10.82 -4.96
CA LEU A 126 -15.11 11.34 -4.48
C LEU A 126 -14.84 11.79 -2.94
N PRO A 127 -15.43 12.86 -2.32
CA PRO A 127 -15.52 13.11 -0.83
C PRO A 127 -16.79 12.70 0.03
N ASN A 128 -16.62 12.29 1.28
CA ASN A 128 -17.67 11.80 2.20
C ASN A 128 -18.95 12.68 2.23
N GLY A 129 -20.13 12.05 2.32
CA GLY A 129 -21.44 12.73 2.45
C GLY A 129 -22.15 13.17 1.15
N TYR A 130 -21.56 12.98 -0.03
CA TYR A 130 -22.14 13.39 -1.33
C TYR A 130 -23.41 12.63 -1.76
N SER A 131 -23.77 11.54 -1.08
CA SER A 131 -24.97 10.74 -1.39
C SER A 131 -26.30 11.48 -1.12
N SER A 132 -26.28 12.58 -0.37
CA SER A 132 -27.47 13.36 -0.03
C SER A 132 -28.02 14.25 -1.17
N GLY A 133 -27.24 14.48 -2.24
CA GLY A 133 -27.57 15.48 -3.27
C GLY A 133 -28.06 14.97 -4.64
N LEU A 134 -27.97 13.66 -4.94
CA LEU A 134 -28.12 13.17 -6.32
C LEU A 134 -29.23 12.15 -6.60
N ARG A 135 -30.01 11.71 -5.60
CA ARG A 135 -31.16 10.81 -5.85
C ARG A 135 -32.46 11.59 -6.08
N MET A 136 -32.61 12.12 -7.30
CA MET A 136 -33.93 12.27 -7.92
C MET A 136 -34.46 10.89 -8.32
N THR A 137 -34.79 10.05 -7.34
CA THR A 137 -35.70 8.91 -7.50
C THR A 137 -36.10 8.38 -6.13
N ARG A 138 -37.32 8.75 -5.73
CA ARG A 138 -38.07 8.09 -4.66
C ARG A 138 -38.27 6.61 -5.02
N GLY A 139 -37.80 5.68 -4.19
CA GLY A 139 -38.22 4.28 -4.35
C GLY A 139 -37.46 3.22 -3.54
N LYS A 140 -37.95 3.01 -2.31
CA LYS A 140 -37.99 1.75 -1.53
C LYS A 140 -36.73 1.17 -0.87
N ALA A 141 -36.87 1.12 0.46
CA ALA A 141 -36.45 0.09 1.40
C ALA A 141 -34.99 0.09 1.87
N GLU A 142 -34.85 -0.11 3.18
CA GLU A 142 -33.64 -0.41 3.94
C GLU A 142 -32.71 -1.39 3.21
N GLN A 143 -31.75 -0.82 2.49
CA GLN A 143 -30.40 -1.35 2.36
C GLN A 143 -29.50 -0.14 2.51
N ASP A 144 -28.88 0.00 3.69
CA ASP A 144 -27.90 1.03 3.97
C ASP A 144 -26.61 0.76 3.19
N PHE A 145 -26.62 1.02 1.88
CA PHE A 145 -25.44 1.25 1.01
C PHE A 145 -25.91 2.05 -0.22
N PRO A 146 -25.18 3.08 -0.71
CA PRO A 146 -23.75 3.28 -0.56
C PRO A 146 -23.39 4.57 0.20
N ARG A 147 -22.42 4.47 1.11
CA ARG A 147 -21.69 5.65 1.61
C ARG A 147 -20.41 5.72 0.85
N THR A 148 -20.17 6.89 0.30
CA THR A 148 -19.23 7.08 -0.78
C THR A 148 -18.10 7.94 -0.30
N ARG A 149 -16.93 7.61 -0.83
CA ARG A 149 -15.82 8.49 -1.12
C ARG A 149 -14.67 8.62 -0.09
N TYR A 150 -13.88 7.55 0.03
CA TYR A 150 -12.87 7.36 1.08
C TYR A 150 -12.04 6.11 0.80
N ILE A 151 -11.01 5.87 1.62
CA ILE A 151 -10.33 4.58 1.77
C ILE A 151 -10.61 4.02 3.16
N GLY A 152 -11.05 2.77 3.20
CA GLY A 152 -11.17 1.93 4.37
C GLY A 152 -12.16 2.42 5.43
N PRO A 153 -13.38 1.88 5.47
CA PRO A 153 -14.28 2.16 6.57
C PRO A 153 -13.83 1.42 7.83
N ASP A 154 -13.99 2.06 8.97
CA ASP A 154 -13.83 1.46 10.31
C ASP A 154 -15.19 1.47 11.04
N PHE A 155 -15.62 0.31 11.53
CA PHE A 155 -16.96 0.14 12.11
C PHE A 155 -16.98 0.32 13.64
N HIS A 156 -15.83 0.24 14.32
CA HIS A 156 -15.67 0.32 15.76
C HIS A 156 -14.44 1.18 16.12
N PRO A 157 -14.49 2.52 15.92
CA PRO A 157 -13.35 3.44 16.10
C PRO A 157 -12.89 3.65 17.56
N GLY A 158 -13.28 2.77 18.49
CA GLY A 158 -13.02 2.90 19.92
C GLY A 158 -13.77 4.06 20.60
N ASP A 159 -13.36 4.38 21.82
CA ASP A 159 -13.97 5.43 22.66
C ASP A 159 -13.41 6.84 22.38
N VAL A 160 -12.38 6.95 21.53
CA VAL A 160 -11.75 8.23 21.17
C VAL A 160 -12.60 8.91 20.09
N PRO A 161 -13.06 10.16 20.28
CA PRO A 161 -13.78 10.86 19.23
C PRO A 161 -12.87 11.13 18.03
N THR A 162 -13.10 10.45 16.92
CA THR A 162 -12.46 10.72 15.64
C THR A 162 -13.38 11.53 14.73
N SER A 163 -12.80 12.31 13.82
CA SER A 163 -13.55 13.15 12.88
C SER A 163 -14.34 12.34 11.86
N ASP A 164 -13.75 11.26 11.35
CA ASP A 164 -14.32 10.39 10.32
C ASP A 164 -13.85 8.94 10.53
N ASN A 165 -14.64 7.97 10.04
CA ASN A 165 -14.32 6.54 10.11
C ASN A 165 -13.75 6.03 8.77
N MET A 166 -13.12 6.92 8.02
CA MET A 166 -12.85 6.82 6.61
C MET A 166 -11.70 7.78 6.27
N ILE A 167 -10.68 7.34 5.54
CA ILE A 167 -9.56 8.21 5.15
C ILE A 167 -9.91 8.95 3.85
N GLU A 168 -9.92 10.27 3.89
CA GLU A 168 -10.11 11.11 2.71
C GLU A 168 -8.83 11.22 1.86
N VAL A 169 -9.01 11.39 0.54
CA VAL A 169 -7.85 11.57 -0.36
C VAL A 169 -7.13 12.89 -0.09
N ASP A 170 -7.87 13.94 0.29
CA ASP A 170 -7.30 15.22 0.67
C ASP A 170 -6.48 15.11 1.96
N GLU A 171 -6.95 14.32 2.94
CA GLU A 171 -6.20 14.03 4.17
C GLU A 171 -4.89 13.27 3.88
N LEU A 172 -4.91 12.29 2.96
CA LEU A 172 -3.68 11.63 2.49
C LEU A 172 -2.72 12.63 1.83
N ALA A 173 -3.24 13.56 1.04
CA ALA A 173 -2.43 14.56 0.35
C ALA A 173 -1.85 15.61 1.32
N GLU A 174 -2.55 15.95 2.39
CA GLU A 174 -2.11 16.96 3.37
C GLU A 174 -1.18 16.36 4.44
N SER A 175 -1.52 15.19 4.97
CA SER A 175 -0.87 14.64 6.17
C SER A 175 0.31 13.72 5.88
N LEU A 176 0.34 13.03 4.73
CA LEU A 176 1.50 12.21 4.39
C LEU A 176 2.70 13.09 4.02
N PRO A 177 3.91 12.81 4.52
CA PRO A 177 5.11 13.48 4.07
C PRO A 177 5.36 13.27 2.57
N ASP A 178 5.92 14.27 1.91
CA ASP A 178 6.37 14.11 0.53
C ASP A 178 7.47 13.04 0.45
N HIS A 179 7.41 12.22 -0.61
CA HIS A 179 8.29 11.07 -0.81
C HIS A 179 8.35 10.09 0.38
N VAL A 180 7.26 9.97 1.16
CA VAL A 180 7.17 9.03 2.28
C VAL A 180 7.44 7.58 1.88
N ALA A 181 7.12 7.21 0.63
CA ALA A 181 7.34 5.87 0.09
C ALA A 181 7.90 5.90 -1.34
N GLU A 182 8.54 4.83 -1.78
CA GLU A 182 8.93 4.63 -3.18
C GLU A 182 7.70 4.33 -4.05
N TYR A 183 6.74 3.55 -3.54
CA TYR A 183 5.43 3.39 -4.15
C TYR A 183 4.32 3.41 -3.10
N ILE A 184 3.12 3.80 -3.54
CA ILE A 184 1.86 3.56 -2.83
C ILE A 184 0.99 2.67 -3.73
N TRP A 185 0.63 1.48 -3.24
CA TRP A 185 -0.32 0.58 -3.88
C TRP A 185 -1.66 0.65 -3.15
N PHE A 186 -2.67 1.15 -3.85
CA PHE A 186 -4.06 1.16 -3.40
C PHE A 186 -4.69 -0.20 -3.72
N ASP A 187 -4.65 -1.13 -2.77
CA ASP A 187 -5.35 -2.43 -2.85
C ASP A 187 -6.81 -2.26 -2.42
N VAL A 188 -7.46 -1.31 -3.10
CA VAL A 188 -8.83 -0.85 -2.87
C VAL A 188 -9.48 -0.50 -4.22
N CYS A 189 -10.81 -0.42 -4.26
CA CYS A 189 -11.57 -0.11 -5.46
C CYS A 189 -11.39 1.35 -5.94
N LEU A 190 -11.44 1.57 -7.26
CA LEU A 190 -11.63 2.89 -7.90
C LEU A 190 -10.54 3.96 -7.69
N MET A 191 -9.43 3.64 -7.02
CA MET A 191 -8.32 4.57 -6.79
C MET A 191 -7.44 4.82 -8.02
N GLY A 192 -7.61 4.06 -9.11
CA GLY A 192 -6.95 4.31 -10.40
C GLY A 192 -7.55 5.48 -11.19
N CYS A 193 -7.97 6.54 -10.50
CA CYS A 193 -8.54 7.76 -11.07
C CYS A 193 -7.53 8.91 -11.05
N VAL A 194 -7.51 9.75 -12.09
CA VAL A 194 -6.48 10.80 -12.23
C VAL A 194 -6.55 11.81 -11.09
N GLU A 195 -7.75 12.14 -10.59
CA GLU A 195 -7.98 13.08 -9.51
C GLU A 195 -7.31 12.60 -8.22
N GLY A 196 -7.57 11.35 -7.83
CA GLY A 196 -7.01 10.78 -6.62
C GLY A 196 -5.50 10.58 -6.72
N LEU A 197 -5.03 10.06 -7.86
CA LEU A 197 -3.59 9.87 -8.09
C LEU A 197 -2.83 11.20 -8.13
N TYR A 198 -3.43 12.27 -8.69
CA TYR A 198 -2.82 13.60 -8.73
C TYR A 198 -2.71 14.25 -7.35
N ALA A 199 -3.73 14.05 -6.49
CA ALA A 199 -3.71 14.58 -5.13
C ALA A 199 -2.50 14.06 -4.33
N VAL A 200 -2.18 12.77 -4.44
CA VAL A 200 -1.08 12.12 -3.69
C VAL A 200 0.23 12.03 -4.47
N ARG A 201 0.36 12.69 -5.63
CA ARG A 201 1.53 12.52 -6.53
C ARG A 201 2.88 12.86 -5.91
N ASN A 202 2.91 13.75 -4.92
CA ASN A 202 4.17 14.13 -4.26
C ASN A 202 4.57 13.14 -3.15
N LYS A 203 3.71 12.18 -2.80
CA LYS A 203 3.93 11.28 -1.66
C LYS A 203 4.81 10.07 -2.00
N CYS A 204 4.95 9.74 -3.28
CA CYS A 204 5.78 8.63 -3.73
C CYS A 204 6.31 8.78 -5.16
N ASN A 205 7.13 7.84 -5.62
CA ASN A 205 7.60 7.82 -7.02
C ASN A 205 6.60 7.10 -7.94
N TYR A 206 5.97 6.04 -7.46
CA TYR A 206 5.06 5.21 -8.26
C TYR A 206 3.72 4.99 -7.55
N LEU A 207 2.65 5.18 -8.30
CA LEU A 207 1.29 4.95 -7.83
C LEU A 207 0.71 3.72 -8.54
N ILE A 208 0.13 2.81 -7.78
CA ILE A 208 -0.45 1.57 -8.31
C ILE A 208 -1.88 1.44 -7.80
N ALA A 209 -2.84 1.30 -8.71
CA ALA A 209 -4.25 1.23 -8.35
C ALA A 209 -5.11 0.62 -9.47
N SER A 210 -6.26 0.08 -9.10
CA SER A 210 -7.31 -0.33 -10.03
C SER A 210 -8.25 0.85 -10.32
N PRO A 211 -8.52 1.20 -11.60
CA PRO A 211 -9.57 2.15 -11.95
C PRO A 211 -10.99 1.59 -11.74
N THR A 212 -11.13 0.29 -11.50
CA THR A 212 -12.41 -0.40 -11.31
C THR A 212 -12.51 -1.00 -9.90
N GLU A 213 -13.55 -1.81 -9.66
CA GLU A 213 -13.62 -2.68 -8.49
C GLU A 213 -12.45 -3.67 -8.45
N VAL A 214 -12.06 -4.05 -7.24
CA VAL A 214 -11.08 -5.08 -6.89
C VAL A 214 -11.85 -6.20 -6.20
N LEU A 215 -11.61 -7.46 -6.58
CA LEU A 215 -12.35 -8.60 -6.02
C LEU A 215 -11.94 -8.87 -4.57
N ALA A 216 -12.90 -9.27 -3.74
CA ALA A 216 -12.74 -9.61 -2.32
C ALA A 216 -13.56 -10.88 -2.00
N GLU A 217 -13.08 -12.00 -2.54
CA GLU A 217 -13.72 -13.31 -2.53
C GLU A 217 -12.64 -14.37 -2.22
N ALA A 218 -12.06 -14.31 -1.01
CA ALA A 218 -10.97 -15.18 -0.56
C ALA A 218 -11.20 -16.70 -0.78
N ASP A 219 -12.44 -17.17 -0.64
CA ASP A 219 -12.84 -18.57 -0.87
C ASP A 219 -12.55 -19.06 -2.30
N TYR A 220 -12.35 -18.14 -3.24
CA TYR A 220 -12.07 -18.42 -4.63
C TYR A 220 -10.63 -18.09 -5.06
N ASP A 221 -9.71 -17.82 -4.12
CA ASP A 221 -8.36 -17.29 -4.40
C ASP A 221 -8.42 -15.87 -5.03
N ALA A 222 -9.49 -15.10 -4.80
CA ALA A 222 -9.74 -13.81 -5.45
C ALA A 222 -9.96 -12.66 -4.46
N SER A 223 -8.94 -12.28 -3.70
CA SER A 223 -9.01 -11.17 -2.75
C SER A 223 -7.81 -10.23 -2.92
N GLY A 224 -8.06 -9.03 -3.43
CA GLY A 224 -7.07 -7.95 -3.51
C GLY A 224 -5.84 -8.29 -4.33
N ILE A 225 -4.66 -7.90 -3.85
CA ILE A 225 -3.39 -8.32 -4.42
C ILE A 225 -3.17 -9.81 -4.12
N PRO A 226 -2.85 -10.65 -5.12
CA PRO A 226 -2.41 -12.02 -4.90
C PRO A 226 -0.96 -12.04 -4.38
N TYR A 227 -0.79 -11.69 -3.10
CA TYR A 227 0.51 -11.39 -2.48
C TYR A 227 1.54 -12.52 -2.64
N ALA A 228 1.12 -13.79 -2.68
CA ALA A 228 2.06 -14.90 -2.89
C ALA A 228 2.83 -14.78 -4.22
N LYS A 229 2.20 -14.21 -5.26
CA LYS A 229 2.77 -14.03 -6.60
C LYS A 229 3.35 -12.63 -6.81
N VAL A 230 2.83 -11.62 -6.11
CA VAL A 230 3.15 -10.21 -6.34
C VAL A 230 4.25 -9.71 -5.40
N LEU A 231 4.24 -10.10 -4.13
CA LEU A 231 5.13 -9.58 -3.10
C LEU A 231 6.63 -9.66 -3.45
N PRO A 232 7.16 -10.72 -4.11
CA PRO A 232 8.56 -10.76 -4.51
C PRO A 232 9.02 -9.60 -5.40
N TYR A 233 8.10 -9.05 -6.20
CA TYR A 233 8.37 -7.94 -7.12
C TYR A 233 8.15 -6.56 -6.49
N MET A 234 7.61 -6.50 -5.28
CA MET A 234 7.33 -5.24 -4.56
C MET A 234 8.58 -4.64 -3.91
N PHE A 235 9.72 -5.32 -3.95
CA PHE A 235 10.98 -4.88 -3.34
C PHE A 235 12.04 -4.46 -4.37
N GLY A 236 11.60 -4.04 -5.57
CA GLY A 236 12.46 -3.56 -6.64
C GLY A 236 12.10 -2.14 -7.09
N GLY A 237 12.57 -1.74 -8.27
CA GLY A 237 12.26 -0.46 -8.90
C GLY A 237 11.12 -0.58 -9.90
N ALA A 238 11.06 0.37 -10.86
CA ALA A 238 9.98 0.43 -11.84
C ALA A 238 9.76 -0.86 -12.64
N GLU A 239 10.84 -1.57 -13.01
CA GLU A 239 10.72 -2.80 -13.80
C GLU A 239 10.14 -3.96 -12.98
N GLU A 240 10.51 -4.07 -11.70
CA GLU A 240 9.90 -5.03 -10.79
C GLU A 240 8.45 -4.66 -10.50
N LEU A 241 8.11 -3.39 -10.31
CA LEU A 241 6.71 -2.96 -10.15
C LEU A 241 5.86 -3.26 -11.41
N LYS A 242 6.43 -3.14 -12.62
CA LYS A 242 5.76 -3.62 -13.85
C LYS A 242 5.53 -5.13 -13.83
N GLN A 243 6.48 -5.91 -13.32
CA GLN A 243 6.31 -7.35 -13.15
C GLN A 243 5.26 -7.67 -12.10
N ALA A 244 5.19 -6.90 -11.01
CA ALA A 244 4.18 -6.99 -9.96
C ALA A 244 2.76 -6.80 -10.56
N CYS A 245 2.55 -5.75 -11.36
CA CYS A 245 1.28 -5.51 -12.06
C CYS A 245 0.94 -6.62 -13.07
N ARG A 246 1.94 -7.17 -13.77
CA ARG A 246 1.73 -8.32 -14.67
C ARG A 246 1.35 -9.58 -13.89
N ALA A 247 1.97 -9.84 -12.75
CA ALA A 247 1.65 -10.97 -11.89
C ALA A 247 0.22 -10.85 -11.33
N TYR A 248 -0.19 -9.65 -10.91
CA TYR A 248 -1.57 -9.33 -10.54
C TYR A 248 -2.55 -9.66 -11.68
N TYR A 249 -2.34 -9.08 -12.86
CA TYR A 249 -3.22 -9.31 -14.02
C TYR A 249 -3.29 -10.79 -14.41
N ASN A 250 -2.13 -11.48 -14.47
CA ASN A 250 -2.06 -12.88 -14.87
C ASN A 250 -2.74 -13.82 -13.88
N HIS A 251 -2.70 -13.50 -12.59
CA HIS A 251 -3.44 -14.24 -11.57
C HIS A 251 -4.94 -14.24 -11.90
N TYR A 252 -5.53 -13.06 -12.04
CA TYR A 252 -6.97 -12.92 -12.30
C TYR A 252 -7.37 -13.43 -13.69
N ASN A 253 -6.60 -13.14 -14.74
CA ASN A 253 -6.88 -13.65 -16.08
C ASN A 253 -6.81 -15.19 -16.15
N GLY A 254 -6.04 -15.83 -15.25
CA GLY A 254 -5.92 -17.28 -15.13
C GLY A 254 -6.95 -17.95 -14.22
N MET A 255 -7.92 -17.21 -13.67
CA MET A 255 -8.90 -17.75 -12.74
C MET A 255 -9.80 -18.81 -13.39
N LYS A 256 -10.17 -19.82 -12.59
CA LYS A 256 -10.97 -20.96 -13.03
C LYS A 256 -12.37 -20.56 -13.50
N TYR A 257 -13.01 -19.64 -12.79
CA TYR A 257 -14.37 -19.20 -13.07
C TYR A 257 -14.35 -17.92 -13.87
N ASP A 258 -15.00 -17.89 -15.04
CA ASP A 258 -14.96 -16.75 -15.95
C ASP A 258 -15.44 -15.43 -15.31
N VAL A 259 -16.40 -15.51 -14.38
CA VAL A 259 -16.88 -14.34 -13.62
C VAL A 259 -15.79 -13.68 -12.76
N LEU A 260 -14.79 -14.46 -12.32
CA LEU A 260 -13.65 -13.98 -11.53
C LEU A 260 -12.45 -13.57 -12.40
N ARG A 261 -12.53 -13.74 -13.73
CA ARG A 261 -11.49 -13.29 -14.67
C ARG A 261 -11.63 -11.79 -14.96
N SER A 262 -11.68 -11.01 -13.89
CA SER A 262 -11.87 -9.56 -13.92
C SER A 262 -10.76 -8.91 -13.12
N ALA A 263 -9.94 -8.10 -13.79
CA ALA A 263 -8.89 -7.31 -13.16
C ALA A 263 -8.49 -6.14 -14.06
N THR A 264 -8.37 -4.97 -13.45
CA THR A 264 -7.67 -3.83 -14.03
C THR A 264 -6.62 -3.35 -13.05
N ILE A 265 -5.47 -2.91 -13.57
CA ILE A 265 -4.38 -2.39 -12.73
C ILE A 265 -3.59 -1.39 -13.55
N THR A 266 -3.21 -0.28 -12.91
CA THR A 266 -2.38 0.76 -13.50
C THR A 266 -1.13 0.96 -12.66
N LEU A 267 -0.03 1.30 -13.31
CA LEU A 267 1.20 1.77 -12.68
C LEU A 267 1.52 3.14 -13.28
N VAL A 268 1.56 4.16 -12.44
CA VAL A 268 1.77 5.55 -12.84
C VAL A 268 3.09 6.05 -12.24
N ASP A 269 3.94 6.63 -13.08
CA ASP A 269 5.09 7.43 -12.63
C ASP A 269 4.58 8.80 -12.17
N ALA A 270 4.62 9.04 -10.86
CA ALA A 270 4.04 10.22 -10.24
C ALA A 270 4.69 11.52 -10.74
N LYS A 271 5.97 11.46 -11.17
CA LYS A 271 6.69 12.62 -11.71
C LYS A 271 6.14 13.12 -13.05
N GLN A 272 5.36 12.28 -13.75
CA GLN A 272 4.76 12.66 -15.03
C GLN A 272 3.39 13.35 -14.85
N LEU A 273 2.82 13.36 -13.64
CA LEU A 273 1.47 13.86 -13.41
C LEU A 273 1.35 15.38 -13.56
N ASP A 274 2.35 16.16 -13.16
CA ASP A 274 2.37 17.61 -13.41
C ASP A 274 2.44 17.91 -14.92
N GLY A 275 3.25 17.16 -15.67
CA GLY A 275 3.32 17.29 -17.12
C GLY A 275 2.00 16.92 -17.82
N LEU A 276 1.29 15.91 -17.31
CA LEU A 276 -0.06 15.57 -17.77
C LEU A 276 -1.04 16.72 -17.49
N TYR A 277 -1.00 17.30 -16.29
CA TYR A 277 -1.82 18.46 -15.93
C TYR A 277 -1.59 19.63 -16.89
N ASP A 278 -0.33 19.99 -17.16
CA ASP A 278 0.02 21.10 -18.06
C ASP A 278 -0.56 20.91 -19.47
N VAL A 279 -0.45 19.69 -20.01
CA VAL A 279 -0.99 19.36 -21.34
C VAL A 279 -2.51 19.43 -21.36
N VAL A 280 -3.19 18.87 -20.35
CA VAL A 280 -4.66 18.88 -20.27
C VAL A 280 -5.19 20.29 -20.05
N HIS A 281 -4.55 21.08 -19.18
CA HIS A 281 -4.90 22.48 -18.93
C HIS A 281 -4.78 23.33 -20.19
N GLY A 282 -3.82 23.03 -21.08
CA GLY A 282 -3.70 23.71 -22.38
C GLY A 282 -4.78 23.33 -23.41
N ILE A 283 -5.54 22.26 -23.17
CA ILE A 283 -6.62 21.79 -24.07
C ILE A 283 -8.00 22.32 -23.65
N LEU A 284 -8.22 22.48 -22.34
CA LEU A 284 -9.49 22.93 -21.74
C LEU A 284 -9.65 24.46 -21.79
#